data_AF-A0A0F7R644-F1
#
_entry.id   AF-A0A0F7R644-F1
#
_cell.length_a   1.000
_cell.length_b   1.000
_cell.length_c   1.000
_cell.angle_alpha   90.00
_cell.angle_beta   90.00
_cell.angle_gamma   90.00
#
_symmetry.space_group_name_H-M   'P 1'
#
loop_
_entity.id
_entity.type
_entity.pdbx_description
1 polymer ?
#
loop_
_entity_poly.entity_id
_entity_poly.type
_entity_poly.pdbx_seq_one_letter_code
_entity_poly.pdbx_strand_id
1 'polypeptide(L)'
;MIYSLAKLPEAYSLVKSIVDVLPIVPVFFLLLAFVWQASVSFRLIIYYKKIFFLMRRVKREINAQIRRQKILLLRKRAIESNSRSFRIAKQQLIKSINFSYCSQQNRKRYFRSLWIIRLNRALKTCTISDRNIIFKNRLIEKDTFFFSDKCNYLTFIYSIRQRKCILNRKVMAQIVLLDPPFFYKLVDEALFIL
;
A
#
# COMPACT_ATOMS: atom_id res chain seq x y z
N MET A 1 55.52 -4.38 66.49
CA MET A 1 56.75 -4.23 65.67
C MET A 1 56.47 -3.08 64.71
N ILE A 2 56.95 -1.84 64.82
CA ILE A 2 57.99 -1.14 65.58
C ILE A 2 57.45 0.29 65.73
N TYR A 3 57.15 0.78 66.94
CA TYR A 3 57.04 2.23 67.16
C TYR A 3 58.38 2.67 67.76
N SER A 4 59.39 2.79 66.89
CA SER A 4 60.66 3.41 67.23
C SER A 4 60.41 4.89 67.49
N LEU A 5 60.48 5.26 68.77
CA LEU A 5 60.48 6.61 69.30
C LEU A 5 61.64 7.45 68.73
N ALA A 6 61.46 8.03 67.55
CA ALA A 6 62.12 9.29 67.24
C ALA A 6 61.35 10.37 68.01
N LYS A 7 61.91 10.82 69.13
CA LYS A 7 61.35 11.92 69.94
C LYS A 7 61.24 13.14 69.00
N LEU A 8 60.01 13.52 68.62
CA LEU A 8 59.81 14.69 67.77
C LEU A 8 60.44 15.91 68.46
N PRO A 9 61.20 16.77 67.74
CA PRO A 9 61.76 17.98 68.32
C PRO A 9 60.65 18.86 68.91
N GLU A 10 60.95 19.53 70.02
CA GLU A 10 60.01 20.16 70.98
C GLU A 10 59.00 21.14 70.35
N ALA A 11 59.31 21.66 69.16
CA ALA A 11 58.46 22.52 68.35
C ALA A 11 57.15 21.85 67.86
N TYR A 12 57.09 20.52 67.77
CA TYR A 12 55.92 19.79 67.25
C TYR A 12 54.99 19.22 68.33
N SER A 13 55.22 19.57 69.61
CA SER A 13 54.41 19.12 70.74
C SER A 13 52.93 19.48 70.63
N LEU A 14 52.62 20.64 70.04
CA LEU A 14 51.26 21.14 69.83
C LEU A 14 50.44 20.31 68.84
N VAL A 15 51.08 19.59 67.91
CA VAL A 15 50.42 18.85 66.82
C VAL A 15 50.50 17.32 67.02
N LYS A 16 51.06 16.88 68.15
CA LYS A 16 51.27 15.46 68.49
C LYS A 16 49.98 14.64 68.37
N SER A 17 48.85 15.19 68.83
CA SER A 17 47.52 14.55 68.74
C SER A 17 47.03 14.33 67.30
N ILE A 18 47.44 15.15 66.32
CA ILE A 18 47.10 14.96 64.90
C ILE A 18 47.92 13.83 64.28
N VAL A 19 49.22 13.76 64.64
CA VAL A 19 50.17 12.81 64.08
C VAL A 19 49.82 11.38 64.49
N ASP A 20 49.31 11.20 65.70
CA ASP A 20 48.88 9.90 66.22
C ASP A 20 47.60 9.37 65.53
N VAL A 21 46.77 10.24 64.95
CA VAL A 21 45.51 9.88 64.25
C VAL A 21 45.70 9.68 62.74
N LEU A 22 46.75 10.25 62.15
CA LEU A 22 47.07 10.16 60.72
C LEU A 22 47.05 8.72 60.13
N PRO A 23 47.52 7.67 60.83
CA PRO A 23 47.51 6.30 60.31
C PRO A 23 46.10 5.69 60.17
N ILE A 24 45.09 6.23 60.88
CA ILE A 24 43.73 5.68 60.91
C ILE A 24 42.87 6.15 59.74
N VAL A 25 43.18 7.32 59.18
CA VAL A 25 42.38 7.99 58.14
C VAL A 25 42.27 7.15 56.85
N PRO A 26 43.35 6.52 56.34
CA PRO A 26 43.26 5.67 55.14
C PRO A 26 42.39 4.42 55.35
N VAL A 27 42.45 3.84 56.55
CA VAL A 27 41.66 2.65 56.92
C VAL A 27 40.17 3.00 56.98
N PHE A 28 39.84 4.17 57.53
CA PHE A 28 38.47 4.67 57.56
C PHE A 28 37.88 4.91 56.15
N PHE A 29 38.68 5.49 55.25
CA PHE A 29 38.26 5.72 53.86
C PHE A 29 38.01 4.41 53.10
N LEU A 30 38.82 3.38 53.35
CA LEU A 30 38.67 2.06 52.73
C LEU A 30 37.38 1.37 53.21
N LEU A 31 37.09 1.45 54.50
CA LEU A 31 35.85 0.93 55.09
C LEU A 31 34.61 1.63 54.54
N LEU A 32 34.69 2.96 54.38
CA LEU A 32 33.64 3.76 53.77
C LEU A 32 33.42 3.41 52.30
N ALA A 33 34.49 3.21 51.53
CA ALA A 33 34.42 2.77 50.14
C ALA A 33 33.76 1.38 50.00
N PHE A 34 34.05 0.46 50.93
CA PHE A 34 33.45 -0.89 50.91
C PHE A 34 31.96 -0.87 51.24
N VAL A 35 31.55 -0.05 52.23
CA VAL A 35 30.13 0.18 52.56
C VAL A 35 29.40 0.84 51.39
N TRP A 36 30.04 1.80 50.74
CA TRP A 36 29.51 2.46 49.55
C TRP A 36 29.35 1.48 48.38
N GLN A 37 30.36 0.64 48.13
CA GLN A 37 30.34 -0.37 47.07
C GLN A 37 29.30 -1.48 47.32
N ALA A 38 29.12 -1.88 48.58
CA ALA A 38 28.06 -2.80 48.98
C ALA A 38 26.67 -2.19 48.73
N SER A 39 26.46 -0.92 49.08
CA SER A 39 25.17 -0.23 48.89
C SER A 39 24.78 -0.08 47.40
N VAL A 40 25.75 0.22 46.52
CA VAL A 40 25.51 0.39 45.07
C VAL A 40 25.33 -0.95 44.34
N SER A 41 26.08 -1.99 44.71
CA SER A 41 26.09 -3.29 44.00
C SER A 41 24.76 -4.06 44.09
N PHE A 42 24.03 -3.96 45.21
CA PHE A 42 22.72 -4.61 45.35
C PHE A 42 21.69 -4.07 44.33
N ARG A 43 21.74 -2.76 44.05
CA ARG A 43 20.79 -2.12 43.14
C ARG A 43 21.06 -2.54 41.69
N LEU A 44 22.33 -2.62 41.28
CA LEU A 44 22.72 -3.07 39.94
C LEU A 44 22.35 -4.55 39.70
N ILE A 45 22.60 -5.45 40.66
CA ILE A 45 22.25 -6.87 40.52
C ILE A 45 20.74 -7.09 40.32
N ILE A 46 19.88 -6.35 41.02
CA ILE A 46 18.43 -6.43 40.82
C ILE A 46 18.04 -5.94 39.42
N TYR A 47 18.65 -4.86 38.93
CA TYR A 47 18.41 -4.34 37.58
C TYR A 47 18.89 -5.30 36.49
N TYR A 48 20.10 -5.86 36.61
CA TYR A 48 20.61 -6.83 35.64
C TYR A 48 19.85 -8.16 35.66
N LYS A 49 19.41 -8.64 36.84
CA LYS A 49 18.56 -9.85 36.95
C LYS A 49 17.17 -9.61 36.34
N LYS A 50 16.62 -8.40 36.47
CA LYS A 50 15.34 -8.00 35.85
C LYS A 50 15.46 -7.87 34.32
N ILE A 51 16.57 -7.33 33.81
CA ILE A 51 16.86 -7.25 32.36
C ILE A 51 17.09 -8.64 31.76
N PHE A 52 17.84 -9.51 32.43
CA PHE A 52 18.03 -10.90 32.03
C PHE A 52 16.71 -11.69 32.04
N PHE A 53 15.82 -11.40 32.98
CA PHE A 53 14.46 -11.97 33.04
C PHE A 53 13.50 -11.38 31.98
N LEU A 54 13.80 -10.22 31.40
CA LEU A 54 13.05 -9.65 30.26
C LEU A 54 13.49 -10.25 28.92
N MET A 55 14.75 -10.71 28.80
CA MET A 55 15.23 -11.57 27.70
C MET A 55 14.77 -13.05 27.84
N ARG A 56 13.86 -13.33 28.78
CA ARG A 56 13.21 -14.63 28.97
C ARG A 56 12.25 -14.93 27.81
N ARG A 57 12.33 -16.15 27.28
CA ARG A 57 11.51 -16.72 26.18
C ARG A 57 10.17 -16.01 25.97
N VAL A 58 10.09 -15.18 24.93
CA VAL A 58 8.85 -14.50 24.53
C VAL A 58 7.89 -15.52 23.91
N LYS A 59 6.75 -15.74 24.55
CA LYS A 59 5.69 -16.63 24.03
C LYS A 59 5.07 -16.00 22.77
N ARG A 60 4.96 -16.79 21.70
CA ARG A 60 4.47 -16.33 20.37
C ARG A 60 2.98 -16.63 20.12
N GLU A 61 2.31 -17.26 21.09
CA GLU A 61 0.97 -17.85 20.95
C GLU A 61 -0.11 -16.82 20.60
N ILE A 62 -0.22 -15.75 21.39
CA ILE A 62 -1.22 -14.69 21.20
C ILE A 62 -1.07 -14.03 19.82
N ASN A 63 0.16 -13.67 19.45
CA ASN A 63 0.45 -13.07 18.14
C ASN A 63 0.12 -14.00 16.98
N ALA A 64 0.36 -15.31 17.12
CA ALA A 64 -0.02 -16.29 16.11
C ALA A 64 -1.55 -16.41 15.98
N GLN A 65 -2.29 -16.39 17.10
CA GLN A 65 -3.74 -16.47 17.13
C GLN A 65 -4.39 -15.24 16.49
N ILE A 66 -3.91 -14.03 16.80
CA ILE A 66 -4.37 -12.78 16.19
C ILE A 66 -4.16 -12.80 14.67
N ARG A 67 -3.00 -13.25 14.17
CA ARG A 67 -2.72 -13.36 12.73
C ARG A 67 -3.70 -14.32 12.03
N ARG A 68 -4.01 -15.45 12.67
CA ARG A 68 -4.97 -16.43 12.15
C ARG A 68 -6.38 -15.84 12.09
N GLN A 69 -6.83 -15.20 13.16
CA GLN A 69 -8.14 -14.56 13.21
C GLN A 69 -8.29 -13.45 12.16
N LYS A 70 -7.26 -12.62 11.94
CA LYS A 70 -7.26 -11.61 10.86
C LYS A 70 -7.51 -12.23 9.47
N ILE A 71 -6.79 -13.31 9.15
CA ILE A 71 -6.93 -13.99 7.85
C ILE A 71 -8.32 -14.63 7.71
N LEU A 72 -8.85 -15.25 8.76
CA LEU A 72 -10.19 -15.86 8.75
C LEU A 72 -11.29 -14.79 8.68
N LEU A 73 -11.13 -13.63 9.34
CA LEU A 73 -12.06 -12.50 9.24
C LEU A 73 -12.17 -11.98 7.81
N LEU A 74 -11.03 -11.77 7.13
CA LEU A 74 -10.99 -11.37 5.71
C LEU A 74 -11.68 -12.40 4.81
N ARG A 75 -11.77 -13.66 5.24
CA ARG A 75 -12.35 -14.78 4.50
C ARG A 75 -13.68 -15.28 5.07
N LYS A 76 -14.33 -14.55 5.98
CA LYS A 76 -15.55 -15.01 6.67
C LYS A 76 -16.69 -15.37 5.70
N ARG A 77 -16.81 -14.66 4.58
CA ARG A 77 -17.83 -14.92 3.54
C ARG A 77 -17.43 -15.99 2.53
N ALA A 78 -16.26 -16.61 2.68
CA ALA A 78 -15.82 -17.67 1.78
C ALA A 78 -16.56 -18.99 2.10
N ILE A 79 -16.84 -19.74 1.04
CA ILE A 79 -17.58 -20.99 1.12
C ILE A 79 -16.71 -22.09 1.74
N GLU A 80 -17.33 -22.95 2.56
CA GLU A 80 -16.75 -24.20 3.09
C GLU A 80 -15.40 -24.03 3.84
N SER A 81 -14.40 -24.81 3.45
CA SER A 81 -13.10 -24.92 4.12
C SER A 81 -12.25 -23.66 3.97
N ASN A 82 -12.57 -22.78 3.02
CA ASN A 82 -11.89 -21.50 2.82
C ASN A 82 -12.17 -20.47 3.93
N SER A 83 -13.25 -20.64 4.70
CA SER A 83 -13.57 -19.81 5.88
C SER A 83 -13.27 -20.50 7.20
N ARG A 84 -13.14 -21.83 7.21
CA ARG A 84 -12.89 -22.64 8.41
C ARG A 84 -11.41 -22.97 8.64
N SER A 85 -10.66 -23.27 7.57
CA SER A 85 -9.26 -23.71 7.66
C SER A 85 -8.28 -22.58 7.36
N PHE A 86 -7.39 -22.26 8.31
CA PHE A 86 -6.39 -21.20 8.15
C PHE A 86 -5.46 -21.41 6.95
N ARG A 87 -5.01 -22.65 6.70
CA ARG A 87 -4.05 -22.94 5.63
C ARG A 87 -4.68 -22.67 4.26
N ILE A 88 -5.90 -23.18 4.06
CA ILE A 88 -6.67 -23.02 2.84
C ILE A 88 -7.06 -21.54 2.65
N ALA A 89 -7.59 -20.91 3.71
CA ALA A 89 -7.94 -19.49 3.70
C ALA A 89 -6.75 -18.60 3.29
N LYS A 90 -5.56 -18.86 3.83
CA LYS A 90 -4.33 -18.12 3.49
C LYS A 90 -3.93 -18.31 2.04
N GLN A 91 -3.90 -19.56 1.55
CA GLN A 91 -3.57 -19.85 0.15
C GLN A 91 -4.54 -19.13 -0.80
N GLN A 92 -5.84 -19.23 -0.52
CA GLN A 92 -6.86 -18.61 -1.35
C GLN A 92 -6.81 -17.08 -1.27
N LEU A 93 -6.54 -16.51 -0.08
CA LEU A 93 -6.34 -15.07 0.11
C LEU A 93 -5.20 -14.53 -0.76
N ILE A 94 -4.05 -15.22 -0.79
CA ILE A 94 -2.93 -14.85 -1.67
C ILE A 94 -3.36 -14.89 -3.14
N LYS A 95 -4.04 -15.96 -3.57
CA LYS A 95 -4.58 -16.07 -4.94
C LYS A 95 -5.54 -14.92 -5.25
N SER A 96 -6.46 -14.58 -4.35
CA SER A 96 -7.42 -13.48 -4.58
C SER A 96 -6.78 -12.10 -4.65
N ILE A 97 -5.71 -11.86 -3.89
CA ILE A 97 -4.99 -10.58 -3.95
C ILE A 97 -4.36 -10.43 -5.33
N ASN A 98 -3.68 -11.48 -5.81
CA ASN A 98 -3.10 -11.52 -7.15
C ASN A 98 -4.19 -11.36 -8.23
N PHE A 99 -5.29 -12.09 -8.13
CA PHE A 99 -6.41 -11.95 -9.07
C PHE A 99 -7.05 -10.56 -9.03
N SER A 100 -7.20 -9.94 -7.84
CA SER A 100 -7.72 -8.57 -7.72
C SER A 100 -6.83 -7.58 -8.45
N TYR A 101 -5.52 -7.68 -8.27
CA TYR A 101 -4.54 -6.85 -8.98
C TYR A 101 -4.60 -7.03 -10.50
N CYS A 102 -4.55 -8.28 -10.98
CA CYS A 102 -4.69 -8.58 -12.41
C CYS A 102 -6.04 -8.12 -12.97
N SER A 103 -7.13 -8.30 -12.22
CA SER A 103 -8.48 -7.88 -12.62
C SER A 103 -8.60 -6.36 -12.74
N GLN A 104 -7.92 -5.57 -11.91
CA GLN A 104 -7.90 -4.10 -12.03
C GLN A 104 -7.29 -3.66 -13.36
N GLN A 105 -6.22 -4.32 -13.79
CA GLN A 105 -5.60 -4.05 -15.09
C GLN A 105 -6.49 -4.54 -16.24
N ASN A 106 -7.05 -5.74 -16.12
CA ASN A 106 -7.93 -6.32 -17.13
C ASN A 106 -9.24 -5.53 -17.27
N ARG A 107 -9.78 -4.94 -16.19
CA ARG A 107 -10.96 -4.07 -16.24
C ARG A 107 -10.75 -2.89 -17.20
N LYS A 108 -9.56 -2.28 -17.22
CA LYS A 108 -9.24 -1.20 -18.16
C LYS A 108 -9.32 -1.66 -19.63
N ARG A 109 -8.82 -2.87 -19.92
CA ARG A 109 -8.88 -3.49 -21.26
C ARG A 109 -10.32 -3.87 -21.63
N TYR A 110 -11.05 -4.47 -20.71
CA TYR A 110 -12.44 -4.88 -20.88
C TYR A 110 -13.37 -3.69 -21.14
N PHE A 111 -13.25 -2.59 -20.39
CA PHE A 111 -14.06 -1.39 -20.67
C PHE A 111 -13.71 -0.77 -22.01
N ARG A 112 -12.42 -0.74 -22.37
CA ARG A 112 -12.00 -0.25 -23.69
C ARG A 112 -12.58 -1.11 -24.82
N SER A 113 -12.56 -2.43 -24.71
CA SER A 113 -13.17 -3.30 -25.72
C SER A 113 -14.68 -3.11 -25.78
N LEU A 114 -15.36 -2.98 -24.64
CA LEU A 114 -16.80 -2.70 -24.57
C LEU A 114 -17.17 -1.40 -25.27
N TRP A 115 -16.42 -0.32 -25.06
CA TRP A 115 -16.67 0.97 -25.74
C TRP A 115 -16.48 0.86 -27.25
N ILE A 116 -15.44 0.14 -27.70
CA ILE A 116 -15.21 -0.11 -29.12
C ILE A 116 -16.36 -0.92 -29.73
N ILE A 117 -16.83 -1.97 -29.04
CA ILE A 117 -17.95 -2.80 -29.48
C ILE A 117 -19.23 -1.96 -29.59
N ARG A 118 -19.52 -1.12 -28.59
CA ARG A 118 -20.68 -0.21 -28.61
C ARG A 118 -20.63 0.76 -29.79
N LEU A 119 -19.49 1.41 -30.01
CA LEU A 119 -19.30 2.34 -31.12
C LEU A 119 -19.41 1.64 -32.48
N ASN A 120 -18.76 0.49 -32.64
CA ASN A 120 -18.83 -0.29 -33.87
C ASN A 120 -20.27 -0.74 -34.17
N ARG A 121 -21.03 -1.14 -33.14
CA ARG A 121 -22.45 -1.46 -33.29
C ARG A 121 -23.26 -0.24 -33.75
N ALA A 122 -23.06 0.92 -33.12
CA ALA A 122 -23.77 2.15 -33.47
C ALA A 122 -23.46 2.62 -34.90
N LEU A 123 -22.19 2.60 -35.32
CA LEU A 123 -21.78 2.95 -36.68
C LEU A 123 -22.40 2.00 -37.72
N LYS A 124 -22.46 0.70 -37.42
CA LYS A 124 -23.13 -0.28 -38.29
C LYS A 124 -24.65 -0.06 -38.37
N THR A 125 -25.30 0.38 -37.30
CA THR A 125 -26.74 0.68 -37.37
C THR A 125 -27.03 1.89 -38.24
N CYS A 126 -26.19 2.93 -38.19
CA CYS A 126 -26.32 4.13 -39.05
C CYS A 126 -26.35 3.74 -40.54
N THR A 127 -25.39 2.92 -40.98
CA THR A 127 -25.30 2.53 -42.40
C THR A 127 -26.46 1.66 -42.88
N ILE A 128 -27.06 0.86 -42.00
CA ILE A 128 -28.18 -0.01 -42.35
C ILE A 128 -29.50 0.77 -42.42
N SER A 129 -29.71 1.75 -41.53
CA SER A 129 -30.88 2.63 -41.58
C SER A 129 -30.93 3.43 -42.88
N ASP A 130 -29.79 3.96 -43.32
CA ASP A 130 -29.71 4.74 -44.56
C ASP A 130 -30.02 3.85 -45.78
N ARG A 131 -29.51 2.60 -45.80
CA ARG A 131 -29.87 1.62 -46.84
C ARG A 131 -31.37 1.37 -46.93
N ASN A 132 -32.05 1.10 -45.80
CA ASN A 132 -33.48 0.78 -45.80
C ASN A 132 -34.37 1.97 -46.22
N ILE A 133 -33.98 3.20 -45.92
CA ILE A 133 -34.68 4.42 -46.36
C ILE A 133 -34.48 4.64 -47.86
N ILE A 134 -33.27 4.44 -48.37
CA ILE A 134 -32.93 4.55 -49.80
C ILE A 134 -33.66 3.49 -50.64
N PHE A 135 -33.88 2.27 -50.12
CA PHE A 135 -34.63 1.23 -50.84
C PHE A 135 -36.15 1.46 -50.88
N LYS A 136 -36.72 2.21 -49.93
CA LYS A 136 -38.17 2.44 -49.85
C LYS A 136 -38.65 3.61 -50.72
N ASN A 137 -37.79 4.60 -50.96
CA ASN A 137 -38.09 5.79 -51.74
C ASN A 137 -37.25 5.85 -53.02
N ARG A 138 -37.42 4.89 -53.93
CA ARG A 138 -36.81 4.97 -55.26
C ARG A 138 -37.68 5.80 -56.21
N LEU A 139 -37.77 7.10 -55.96
CA LEU A 139 -38.01 8.16 -56.94
C LEU A 139 -37.59 9.48 -56.27
N ILE A 140 -36.29 9.75 -56.14
CA ILE A 140 -35.74 11.11 -56.10
C ILE A 140 -34.25 11.01 -56.47
N GLU A 141 -33.94 11.83 -57.46
CA GLU A 141 -32.68 12.32 -58.01
C GLU A 141 -31.34 11.77 -57.49
N LYS A 142 -30.58 11.30 -58.48
CA LYS A 142 -29.15 11.07 -58.44
C LYS A 142 -28.47 12.41 -58.15
N ASP A 143 -27.99 12.63 -56.93
CA ASP A 143 -26.85 13.52 -56.60
C ASP A 143 -26.48 13.48 -55.10
N THR A 144 -27.20 12.75 -54.24
CA THR A 144 -26.78 12.52 -52.84
C THR A 144 -26.36 11.06 -52.59
N PHE A 145 -25.63 10.47 -53.53
CA PHE A 145 -25.19 9.09 -53.44
C PHE A 145 -23.66 9.04 -53.36
N PHE A 146 -23.12 8.78 -52.17
CA PHE A 146 -22.02 7.83 -51.91
C PHE A 146 -21.73 7.81 -50.40
N PHE A 147 -22.52 7.07 -49.62
CA PHE A 147 -22.15 6.75 -48.24
C PHE A 147 -22.49 5.31 -47.83
N SER A 148 -22.39 4.34 -48.75
CA SER A 148 -22.78 2.96 -48.42
C SER A 148 -21.64 2.11 -47.85
N ASP A 149 -20.38 2.32 -48.22
CA ASP A 149 -19.37 1.29 -47.98
C ASP A 149 -18.17 1.82 -47.19
N LYS A 150 -18.31 1.80 -45.86
CA LYS A 150 -17.26 1.64 -44.80
C LYS A 150 -17.33 2.68 -43.66
N CYS A 151 -18.47 2.76 -42.96
CA CYS A 151 -18.46 3.26 -41.57
C CYS A 151 -17.88 2.20 -40.62
N ASN A 152 -16.59 1.90 -40.79
CA ASN A 152 -15.85 1.07 -39.86
C ASN A 152 -15.36 1.93 -38.69
N TYR A 153 -15.34 1.37 -37.48
CA TYR A 153 -14.78 2.06 -36.32
C TYR A 153 -13.37 2.62 -36.56
N LEU A 154 -12.55 1.96 -37.38
CA LEU A 154 -11.21 2.42 -37.74
C LEU A 154 -11.23 3.70 -38.59
N THR A 155 -12.09 3.77 -39.61
CA THR A 155 -12.21 4.94 -40.50
C THR A 155 -12.76 6.14 -39.72
N PHE A 156 -13.76 5.91 -38.87
CA PHE A 156 -14.31 6.92 -37.97
C PHE A 156 -13.27 7.47 -36.97
N ILE A 157 -12.48 6.61 -36.32
CA ILE A 157 -11.45 7.10 -35.39
C ILE A 157 -10.34 7.83 -36.11
N TYR A 158 -9.99 7.41 -37.33
CA TYR A 158 -9.02 8.11 -38.16
C TYR A 158 -9.51 9.53 -38.50
N SER A 159 -10.76 9.69 -38.94
CA SER A 159 -11.30 11.01 -39.29
C SER A 159 -11.40 11.95 -38.08
N ILE A 160 -11.77 11.44 -36.90
CA ILE A 160 -11.76 12.23 -35.65
C ILE A 160 -10.34 12.68 -35.28
N ARG A 161 -9.33 11.83 -35.48
CA ARG A 161 -7.93 12.20 -35.24
C ARG A 161 -7.46 13.28 -36.20
N GLN A 162 -7.90 13.25 -37.46
CA GLN A 162 -7.56 14.29 -38.44
C GLN A 162 -8.13 15.65 -38.06
N ARG A 163 -9.33 15.68 -37.46
CA ARG A 163 -9.96 16.90 -36.95
C ARG A 163 -9.36 17.41 -35.62
N LYS A 164 -8.27 16.81 -35.11
CA LYS A 164 -7.61 17.13 -33.82
C LYS A 164 -8.54 17.05 -32.60
N CYS A 165 -9.69 16.38 -32.69
CA CYS A 165 -10.59 16.19 -31.58
C CYS A 165 -10.05 15.14 -30.59
N ILE A 166 -9.65 15.58 -29.38
CA ILE A 166 -9.12 14.71 -28.31
C ILE A 166 -10.28 14.09 -27.52
N LEU A 167 -11.19 13.38 -28.20
CA LEU A 167 -12.35 12.79 -27.52
C LEU A 167 -12.07 11.34 -27.09
N ASN A 168 -12.35 11.05 -25.82
CA ASN A 168 -12.14 9.71 -25.26
C ASN A 168 -13.20 8.72 -25.74
N ARG A 169 -12.78 7.47 -26.02
CA ARG A 169 -13.68 6.36 -26.43
C ARG A 169 -14.81 6.10 -25.43
N LYS A 170 -14.55 6.33 -24.14
CA LYS A 170 -15.56 6.28 -23.08
C LYS A 170 -16.68 7.28 -23.36
N VAL A 171 -16.32 8.53 -23.60
CA VAL A 171 -17.25 9.64 -23.81
C VAL A 171 -18.05 9.40 -25.09
N MET A 172 -17.38 9.00 -26.18
CA MET A 172 -18.07 8.61 -27.42
C MET A 172 -19.09 7.50 -27.21
N ALA A 173 -18.71 6.43 -26.49
CA ALA A 173 -19.63 5.32 -26.21
C ALA A 173 -20.78 5.71 -25.26
N GLN A 174 -20.59 6.75 -24.44
CA GLN A 174 -21.65 7.30 -23.59
C GLN A 174 -22.60 8.20 -24.39
N ILE A 175 -22.07 9.03 -25.29
CA ILE A 175 -22.86 9.87 -26.21
C ILE A 175 -23.81 9.01 -27.03
N VAL A 176 -23.34 7.88 -27.56
CA VAL A 176 -24.18 6.90 -28.29
C VAL A 176 -25.40 6.44 -27.46
N LEU A 177 -25.25 6.32 -26.14
CA LEU A 177 -26.31 5.83 -25.25
C LEU A 177 -27.23 6.93 -24.73
N LEU A 178 -26.67 8.12 -24.45
CA LEU A 178 -27.41 9.24 -23.88
C LEU A 178 -28.09 10.07 -24.95
N ASP A 179 -27.37 10.41 -26.03
CA ASP A 179 -27.82 11.34 -27.07
C ASP A 179 -27.52 10.80 -28.49
N PRO A 180 -28.30 9.82 -28.99
CA PRO A 180 -28.18 9.31 -30.35
C PRO A 180 -28.19 10.38 -31.47
N PRO A 181 -29.09 11.39 -31.49
CA PRO A 181 -29.13 12.39 -32.58
C PRO A 181 -27.84 13.20 -32.70
N PHE A 182 -27.21 13.54 -31.57
CA PHE A 182 -25.92 14.23 -31.57
C PHE A 182 -24.81 13.34 -32.14
N PHE A 183 -24.84 12.04 -31.83
CA PHE A 183 -23.90 11.08 -32.41
C PHE A 183 -23.99 11.01 -33.94
N TYR A 184 -25.19 10.98 -34.52
CA TYR A 184 -25.36 10.97 -35.98
C TYR A 184 -24.77 12.23 -36.62
N LYS A 185 -25.07 13.42 -36.09
CA LYS A 185 -24.47 14.68 -36.56
C LYS A 185 -22.93 14.65 -36.51
N LEU A 186 -22.37 14.12 -35.42
CA LEU A 186 -20.93 13.98 -35.27
C LEU A 186 -20.34 13.03 -36.31
N VAL A 187 -21.04 11.92 -36.61
CA VAL A 187 -20.64 10.95 -37.64
C VAL A 187 -20.68 11.59 -39.02
N ASP A 188 -21.75 12.29 -39.36
CA ASP A 188 -21.91 12.99 -40.64
C ASP A 188 -20.81 14.03 -40.84
N GLU A 189 -20.57 14.89 -39.84
CA GLU A 189 -19.47 15.84 -39.87
C GLU A 189 -18.13 15.11 -40.02
N ALA A 190 -17.86 14.09 -39.21
CA ALA A 190 -16.58 13.39 -39.25
C ALA A 190 -16.31 12.69 -40.60
N LEU A 191 -17.34 12.34 -41.35
CA LEU A 191 -17.25 11.53 -42.55
C LEU A 191 -17.42 12.32 -43.85
N PHE A 192 -17.97 13.52 -43.82
CA PHE A 192 -18.16 14.42 -44.97
C PHE A 192 -16.86 14.84 -45.70
N ILE A 193 -15.68 14.55 -45.15
CA ILE A 193 -14.37 14.96 -45.71
C ILE A 193 -13.61 13.79 -46.39
N LEU A 194 -14.14 12.56 -46.32
CA LEU A 194 -13.63 11.42 -47.09
C LEU A 194 -14.38 11.28 -48.42
#